data_AF-A0A7L7KP29-F1
#
_entry.id   AF-A0A7L7KP29-F1
#
_cell.length_a   1.000
_cell.length_b   1.000
_cell.length_c   1.000
_cell.angle_alpha   90.00
_cell.angle_beta   90.00
_cell.angle_gamma   90.00
#
_symmetry.space_group_name_H-M   'P 1'
#
loop_
_entity.id
_entity.type
_entity.pdbx_description
1 polymer ?
#
loop_
_entity_poly.entity_id
_entity_poly.type
_entity_poly.pdbx_seq_one_letter_code
_entity_poly.pdbx_strand_id
1 'polypeptide(L)'
;MTRRMYIIGGIVVVTIITALTLILLNIFASDEPTEEAINFCEAYPETLFCEDDTATPMEIAVDLFTIVKDGYSAGYEEVFCEKFFYGNLETYCEEQPTILFPNDVISLNEYIQIREIEPNIFDIRTKYINDTRAYTFRLALNDSAGVYNISGISYTEWEPSPDLTLTDEDVHEFMLEMLDDSVDPGTFFCDDYFAYEANVTCRNATTLINHPDYQFNYIVEAAGLNTFNYTVSDEEETDTVTYHIVFEEFNETLYITRFSTN
;
A
#
# COMPACT_ATOMS: atom_id res chain seq x y z
N MET A 1 11.31 1.64 -67.35
CA MET A 1 11.57 2.25 -66.03
C MET A 1 10.49 1.97 -64.98
N THR A 2 9.29 1.55 -65.36
CA THR A 2 8.15 1.33 -64.43
C THR A 2 8.22 0.05 -63.59
N ARG A 3 8.95 -1.00 -64.03
CA ARG A 3 8.96 -2.31 -63.33
C ARG A 3 9.82 -2.36 -62.05
N ARG A 4 10.79 -1.44 -61.87
CA ARG A 4 11.67 -1.40 -60.68
C ARG A 4 11.05 -0.63 -59.49
N MET A 5 10.11 0.28 -59.73
CA MET A 5 9.43 1.01 -58.66
C MET A 5 8.44 0.14 -57.87
N TYR A 6 7.76 -0.81 -58.53
CA TYR A 6 6.82 -1.72 -57.84
C TYR A 6 7.50 -2.70 -56.89
N ILE A 7 8.74 -3.12 -57.17
CA ILE A 7 9.48 -4.07 -56.31
C ILE A 7 9.95 -3.37 -55.03
N ILE A 8 10.39 -2.11 -55.12
CA ILE A 8 10.83 -1.34 -53.95
C ILE A 8 9.63 -0.95 -53.08
N GLY A 9 8.50 -0.56 -53.68
CA GLY A 9 7.26 -0.27 -52.94
C GLY A 9 6.72 -1.49 -52.20
N GLY A 10 6.79 -2.69 -52.80
CA GLY A 10 6.37 -3.93 -52.14
C GLY A 10 7.22 -4.32 -50.92
N ILE A 11 8.54 -4.13 -50.99
CA ILE A 11 9.44 -4.45 -49.87
C ILE A 11 9.22 -3.51 -48.69
N VAL A 12 8.98 -2.23 -48.94
CA VAL A 12 8.70 -1.24 -47.88
C VAL A 12 7.35 -1.51 -47.20
N VAL A 13 6.32 -1.87 -47.96
CA VAL A 13 5.00 -2.22 -47.38
C VAL A 13 5.08 -3.50 -46.54
N VAL A 14 5.80 -4.54 -46.99
CA VAL A 14 5.96 -5.78 -46.22
C VAL A 14 6.73 -5.54 -44.92
N THR A 15 7.80 -4.72 -44.96
CA THR A 15 8.59 -4.42 -43.74
C THR A 15 7.81 -3.59 -42.73
N ILE A 16 7.01 -2.62 -43.18
CA ILE A 16 6.13 -1.83 -42.30
C ILE A 16 5.05 -2.73 -41.68
N ILE A 17 4.44 -3.63 -42.44
CA ILE A 17 3.42 -4.55 -41.91
C ILE A 17 4.04 -5.50 -40.88
N THR A 18 5.23 -6.07 -41.14
CA THR A 18 5.90 -6.93 -40.16
C THR A 18 6.31 -6.20 -38.89
N ALA A 19 6.77 -4.95 -39.02
CA ALA A 19 7.11 -4.12 -37.86
C ALA A 19 5.86 -3.76 -37.05
N LEU A 20 4.74 -3.42 -37.71
CA LEU A 20 3.47 -3.19 -37.04
C LEU A 20 2.92 -4.45 -36.38
N THR A 21 3.03 -5.63 -36.99
CA THR A 21 2.59 -6.87 -36.34
C THR A 21 3.48 -7.27 -35.18
N LEU A 22 4.79 -6.98 -35.22
CA LEU A 22 5.68 -7.17 -34.07
C LEU A 22 5.38 -6.20 -32.92
N ILE A 23 5.06 -4.95 -33.24
CA ILE A 23 4.64 -3.96 -32.24
C ILE A 23 3.28 -4.33 -31.65
N LEU A 24 2.32 -4.77 -32.48
CA LEU A 24 1.02 -5.24 -32.01
C LEU A 24 1.12 -6.54 -31.20
N LEU A 25 2.02 -7.47 -31.56
CA LEU A 25 2.26 -8.69 -30.79
C LEU A 25 2.96 -8.40 -29.44
N ASN A 26 3.73 -7.33 -29.31
CA ASN A 26 4.28 -6.87 -28.03
C ASN A 26 3.29 -6.07 -27.19
N ILE A 27 2.25 -5.48 -27.80
CA ILE A 27 1.16 -4.78 -27.09
C ILE A 27 0.06 -5.78 -26.66
N PHE A 28 -0.08 -6.91 -27.36
CA PHE A 28 -1.00 -8.00 -27.05
C PHE A 28 -0.29 -9.30 -26.67
N ALA A 29 0.95 -9.22 -26.16
CA ALA A 29 1.48 -10.32 -25.37
C ALA A 29 0.58 -10.38 -24.14
N SER A 30 -0.43 -11.23 -24.24
CA SER A 30 -1.41 -11.47 -23.20
C SER A 30 -0.67 -11.79 -21.92
N ASP A 31 -1.02 -11.09 -20.84
CA ASP A 31 -0.81 -11.52 -19.46
C ASP A 31 -1.59 -12.81 -19.21
N GLU A 32 -1.31 -13.87 -19.97
CA GLU A 32 -1.79 -15.20 -19.61
C GLU A 32 -1.02 -15.61 -18.35
N PRO A 33 -1.73 -15.89 -17.25
CA PRO A 33 -1.08 -16.32 -16.02
C PRO A 33 -0.25 -17.56 -16.29
N THR A 34 0.93 -17.64 -15.68
CA THR A 34 1.81 -18.79 -15.86
C THR A 34 1.14 -20.05 -15.31
N GLU A 35 1.59 -21.22 -15.74
CA GLU A 35 1.12 -22.51 -15.18
C GLU A 35 1.34 -22.57 -13.66
N GLU A 36 2.40 -21.93 -13.16
CA GLU A 36 2.70 -21.80 -11.73
C GLU A 36 1.65 -20.95 -11.00
N ALA A 37 1.26 -19.80 -11.57
CA ALA A 37 0.21 -18.93 -11.02
C ALA A 37 -1.17 -19.62 -11.03
N ILE A 38 -1.51 -20.33 -12.10
CA ILE A 38 -2.76 -21.10 -12.19
C ILE A 38 -2.79 -22.17 -11.10
N ASN A 39 -1.72 -22.96 -10.96
CA ASN A 39 -1.63 -24.01 -9.95
C ASN A 39 -1.70 -23.45 -8.52
N PHE A 40 -1.11 -22.28 -8.28
CA PHE A 40 -1.20 -21.59 -7.00
C PHE A 40 -2.65 -21.19 -6.69
N CYS A 41 -3.33 -20.52 -7.64
CA CYS A 41 -4.71 -20.06 -7.45
C CYS A 41 -5.74 -21.20 -7.37
N GLU A 42 -5.51 -22.35 -8.01
CA GLU A 42 -6.35 -23.53 -7.81
C GLU A 42 -6.21 -24.11 -6.40
N ALA A 43 -5.03 -23.99 -5.79
CA ALA A 43 -4.78 -24.46 -4.43
C ALA A 43 -5.21 -23.45 -3.36
N TYR A 44 -5.19 -22.15 -3.67
CA TYR A 44 -5.43 -21.03 -2.75
C TYR A 44 -6.33 -19.97 -3.37
N PRO A 45 -7.59 -20.33 -3.68
CA PRO A 45 -8.51 -19.43 -4.34
C PRO A 45 -8.84 -18.17 -3.51
N GLU A 46 -8.62 -18.21 -2.20
CA GLU A 46 -8.89 -17.12 -1.26
C GLU A 46 -7.81 -16.03 -1.20
N THR A 47 -6.65 -16.26 -1.82
CA THR A 47 -5.58 -15.24 -1.85
C THR A 47 -6.02 -14.07 -2.74
N LEU A 48 -5.77 -12.83 -2.29
CA LEU A 48 -6.25 -11.64 -2.99
C LEU A 48 -5.70 -11.54 -4.42
N PHE A 49 -4.46 -11.99 -4.63
CA PHE A 49 -3.85 -12.09 -5.94
C PHE A 49 -4.65 -12.98 -6.92
N CYS A 50 -5.35 -13.98 -6.42
CA CYS A 50 -6.16 -14.91 -7.23
C CYS A 50 -7.61 -14.44 -7.41
N GLU A 51 -8.13 -13.64 -6.48
CA GLU A 51 -9.48 -13.10 -6.53
C GLU A 51 -9.58 -11.82 -7.36
N ASP A 52 -8.53 -10.98 -7.36
CA ASP A 52 -8.54 -9.65 -7.96
C ASP A 52 -7.26 -9.41 -8.79
N ASP A 53 -7.41 -9.42 -10.11
CA ASP A 53 -6.33 -9.14 -11.08
C ASP A 53 -5.92 -7.64 -11.11
N THR A 54 -6.66 -6.79 -10.38
CA THR A 54 -6.35 -5.37 -10.20
C THR A 54 -5.70 -5.06 -8.85
N ALA A 55 -5.52 -6.06 -7.98
CA ALA A 55 -4.87 -5.88 -6.69
C ALA A 55 -3.45 -5.33 -6.84
N THR A 56 -3.16 -4.29 -6.08
CA THR A 56 -1.84 -3.68 -6.04
C THR A 56 -0.84 -4.59 -5.30
N PRO A 57 0.48 -4.49 -5.58
CA PRO A 57 1.50 -5.22 -4.83
C PRO A 57 1.42 -5.02 -3.32
N MET A 58 0.96 -3.84 -2.88
CA MET A 58 0.76 -3.51 -1.47
C MET A 58 -0.41 -4.27 -0.85
N GLU A 59 -1.55 -4.35 -1.55
CA GLU A 59 -2.71 -5.13 -1.10
C GLU A 59 -2.37 -6.63 -1.06
N ILE A 60 -1.58 -7.11 -2.03
CA ILE A 60 -1.06 -8.49 -2.04
C ILE A 60 -0.11 -8.73 -0.86
N ALA A 61 0.79 -7.79 -0.55
CA ALA A 61 1.70 -7.89 0.59
C ALA A 61 0.95 -8.00 1.93
N VAL A 62 -0.11 -7.21 2.08
CA VAL A 62 -1.03 -7.27 3.22
C VAL A 62 -1.70 -8.63 3.34
N ASP A 63 -2.25 -9.13 2.23
CA ASP A 63 -3.00 -10.37 2.21
C ASP A 63 -2.09 -11.54 2.58
N LEU A 64 -0.93 -11.64 1.92
CA LEU A 64 0.08 -12.64 2.22
C LEU A 64 0.56 -12.56 3.68
N PHE A 65 0.82 -11.37 4.20
CA PHE A 65 1.19 -11.21 5.62
C PHE A 65 0.09 -11.73 6.55
N THR A 66 -1.18 -11.45 6.25
CA THR A 66 -2.33 -11.85 7.06
C THR A 66 -2.51 -13.37 7.03
N ILE A 67 -2.52 -13.96 5.83
CA ILE A 67 -2.60 -15.41 5.64
C ILE A 67 -1.47 -16.10 6.39
N VAL A 68 -0.24 -15.58 6.27
CA VAL A 68 0.91 -16.24 6.88
C VAL A 68 0.90 -16.11 8.40
N LYS A 69 0.51 -14.95 8.92
CA LYS A 69 0.28 -14.73 10.36
C LYS A 69 -0.75 -15.71 10.92
N ASP A 70 -1.88 -15.87 10.23
CA ASP A 70 -2.97 -16.72 10.69
C ASP A 70 -2.61 -18.21 10.55
N GLY A 71 -1.93 -18.59 9.48
CA GLY A 71 -1.39 -19.93 9.27
C GLY A 71 -0.38 -20.36 10.34
N TYR A 72 0.42 -19.41 10.85
CA TYR A 72 1.30 -19.64 12.01
C TYR A 72 0.52 -20.16 13.23
N SER A 73 -0.69 -19.64 13.45
CA SER A 73 -1.52 -19.96 14.62
C SER A 73 -2.24 -21.31 14.53
N ALA A 74 -2.58 -21.73 13.30
CA ALA A 74 -3.37 -22.94 13.05
C ALA A 74 -2.54 -24.24 13.10
N GLY A 75 -1.21 -24.11 13.11
CA GLY A 75 -0.29 -25.22 12.86
C GLY A 75 -0.18 -25.47 11.37
N TYR A 76 1.04 -25.38 10.84
CA TYR A 76 1.29 -25.48 9.41
C TYR A 76 0.74 -26.79 8.82
N GLU A 77 -0.10 -26.68 7.80
CA GLU A 77 -0.35 -27.81 6.90
C GLU A 77 0.98 -28.26 6.27
N GLU A 78 1.08 -29.52 5.85
CA GLU A 78 2.32 -30.23 5.43
C GLU A 78 3.11 -29.54 4.29
N VAL A 79 2.59 -28.44 3.72
CA VAL A 79 3.15 -27.72 2.57
C VAL A 79 3.09 -26.20 2.72
N PHE A 80 2.67 -25.65 3.87
CA PHE A 80 2.49 -24.20 4.03
C PHE A 80 3.77 -23.40 3.75
N CYS A 81 4.92 -23.89 4.24
CA CYS A 81 6.18 -23.17 4.14
C CYS A 81 6.70 -23.08 2.69
N GLU A 82 6.64 -24.18 1.94
CA GLU A 82 7.03 -24.24 0.51
C GLU A 82 6.20 -23.29 -0.35
N LYS A 83 4.97 -23.00 0.07
CA LYS A 83 4.01 -22.25 -0.72
C LYS A 83 4.14 -20.75 -0.59
N PHE A 84 4.29 -20.27 0.65
CA PHE A 84 4.32 -18.83 0.92
C PHE A 84 5.73 -18.27 0.98
N PHE A 85 6.76 -19.11 1.18
CA PHE A 85 8.14 -18.66 1.32
C PHE A 85 9.03 -19.13 0.18
N TYR A 86 9.97 -18.28 -0.20
CA TYR A 86 10.95 -18.57 -1.24
C TYR A 86 12.36 -18.75 -0.67
N GLY A 87 13.10 -19.72 -1.22
CA GLY A 87 14.50 -19.96 -0.86
C GLY A 87 14.67 -20.42 0.58
N ASN A 88 15.66 -19.87 1.30
CA ASN A 88 16.00 -20.32 2.66
C ASN A 88 14.88 -20.04 3.70
N LEU A 89 13.90 -19.19 3.36
CA LEU A 89 12.80 -18.88 4.26
C LEU A 89 11.86 -20.08 4.46
N GLU A 90 11.74 -20.96 3.46
CA GLU A 90 11.00 -22.22 3.58
C GLU A 90 11.54 -23.05 4.76
N THR A 91 12.85 -23.29 4.78
CA THR A 91 13.51 -24.02 5.87
C THR A 91 13.36 -23.32 7.22
N TYR A 92 13.46 -21.99 7.26
CA TYR A 92 13.25 -21.26 8.51
C TYR A 92 11.79 -21.34 8.99
N CYS A 93 10.82 -21.36 8.09
CA CYS A 93 9.42 -21.55 8.44
C CYS A 93 9.19 -22.94 9.08
N GLU A 94 9.80 -23.99 8.52
CA GLU A 94 9.65 -25.36 9.04
C GLU A 94 10.42 -25.61 10.34
N GLU A 95 11.67 -25.17 10.40
CA GLU A 95 12.60 -25.55 11.47
C GLU A 95 12.71 -24.50 12.58
N GLN A 96 12.60 -23.21 12.25
CA GLN A 96 12.88 -22.08 13.16
C GLN A 96 11.90 -20.92 12.97
N PRO A 97 10.58 -21.15 13.10
CA PRO A 97 9.55 -20.17 12.74
C PRO A 97 9.65 -18.87 13.55
N THR A 98 10.29 -18.89 14.72
CA THR A 98 10.53 -17.72 15.58
C THR A 98 11.52 -16.71 14.99
N ILE A 99 12.30 -17.10 13.97
CA ILE A 99 13.15 -16.18 13.20
C ILE A 99 12.30 -15.29 12.30
N LEU A 100 11.21 -15.84 11.75
CA LEU A 100 10.34 -15.14 10.81
C LEU A 100 9.29 -14.30 11.53
N PHE A 101 8.77 -14.80 12.64
CA PHE A 101 7.74 -14.13 13.44
C PHE A 101 8.06 -14.14 14.93
N PRO A 102 7.64 -13.10 15.68
CA PRO A 102 7.74 -13.13 17.12
C PRO A 102 6.79 -14.17 17.72
N ASN A 103 7.10 -14.65 18.92
CA ASN A 103 6.31 -15.71 19.60
C ASN A 103 4.85 -15.32 19.87
N ASP A 104 4.57 -14.02 19.92
CA ASP A 104 3.25 -13.44 20.18
C ASP A 104 2.58 -12.89 18.92
N VAL A 105 3.05 -13.28 17.72
CA VAL A 105 2.47 -12.86 16.43
C VAL A 105 0.95 -13.10 16.35
N ILE A 106 0.46 -14.14 17.03
CA ILE A 106 -0.97 -14.49 17.10
C ILE A 106 -1.81 -13.49 17.92
N SER A 107 -1.16 -12.68 18.75
CA SER A 107 -1.81 -11.64 19.58
C SER A 107 -1.86 -10.29 18.86
N LEU A 108 -1.28 -10.22 17.65
CA LEU A 108 -1.34 -9.05 16.81
C LEU A 108 -2.73 -8.92 16.21
N ASN A 109 -3.28 -7.73 16.35
CA ASN A 109 -4.45 -7.28 15.61
C ASN A 109 -4.05 -6.94 14.17
N GLU A 110 -5.01 -6.47 13.39
CA GLU A 110 -4.80 -5.88 12.07
C GLU A 110 -3.59 -4.91 12.04
N TYR A 111 -2.94 -4.83 10.88
CA TYR A 111 -1.89 -3.85 10.63
C TYR A 111 -2.52 -2.46 10.42
N ILE A 112 -1.71 -1.43 10.58
CA ILE A 112 -2.16 -0.03 10.71
C ILE A 112 -1.64 0.83 9.57
N GLN A 113 -0.48 0.42 9.07
CA GLN A 113 0.26 1.11 8.06
C GLN A 113 1.08 0.06 7.32
N ILE A 114 0.95 0.08 5.99
CA ILE A 114 1.85 -0.57 5.08
C ILE A 114 2.44 0.49 4.17
N ARG A 115 3.71 0.35 3.80
CA ARG A 115 4.31 1.19 2.77
C ARG A 115 5.39 0.42 2.03
N GLU A 116 5.46 0.65 0.73
CA GLU A 116 6.56 0.21 -0.11
C GLU A 116 7.80 1.10 0.15
N ILE A 117 8.90 0.50 0.59
CA ILE A 117 10.19 1.15 0.85
C ILE A 117 11.06 1.07 -0.40
N GLU A 118 11.00 -0.06 -1.11
CA GLU A 118 11.65 -0.33 -2.39
C GLU A 118 10.71 -1.22 -3.22
N PRO A 119 10.89 -1.34 -4.55
CA PRO A 119 10.05 -2.20 -5.37
C PRO A 119 9.90 -3.60 -4.76
N ASN A 120 8.64 -3.99 -4.47
CA ASN A 120 8.28 -5.25 -3.83
C ASN A 120 8.82 -5.45 -2.39
N ILE A 121 9.26 -4.39 -1.70
CA ILE A 121 9.67 -4.44 -0.30
C ILE A 121 8.81 -3.49 0.52
N PHE A 122 8.10 -4.04 1.50
CA PHE A 122 7.09 -3.36 2.29
C PHE A 122 7.43 -3.39 3.77
N ASP A 123 7.18 -2.29 4.46
CA ASP A 123 7.14 -2.27 5.91
C ASP A 123 5.68 -2.27 6.38
N ILE A 124 5.34 -3.18 7.29
CA ILE A 124 4.00 -3.42 7.83
C ILE A 124 4.05 -3.21 9.35
N ARG A 125 3.33 -2.20 9.84
CA ARG A 125 3.24 -1.87 11.27
C ARG A 125 1.98 -2.48 11.88
N THR A 126 2.14 -3.14 13.01
CA THR A 126 1.08 -3.92 13.68
C THR A 126 0.79 -3.40 15.09
N LYS A 127 -0.45 -3.59 15.57
CA LYS A 127 -0.82 -3.44 16.99
C LYS A 127 -1.12 -4.80 17.59
N TYR A 128 -1.10 -4.87 18.92
CA TYR A 128 -1.84 -5.89 19.65
C TYR A 128 -3.34 -5.58 19.67
N ILE A 129 -4.16 -6.58 20.04
CA ILE A 129 -5.62 -6.48 20.18
C ILE A 129 -6.09 -5.35 21.11
N ASN A 130 -5.23 -4.90 22.03
CA ASN A 130 -5.50 -3.79 22.95
C ASN A 130 -5.08 -2.41 22.39
N ASP A 131 -4.85 -2.30 21.08
CA ASP A 131 -4.37 -1.10 20.38
C ASP A 131 -2.99 -0.60 20.81
N THR A 132 -2.18 -1.44 21.46
CA THR A 132 -0.78 -1.09 21.73
C THR A 132 0.12 -1.44 20.55
N ARG A 133 1.08 -0.57 20.24
CA ARG A 133 2.08 -0.79 19.18
C ARG A 133 2.85 -2.09 19.43
N ALA A 134 3.06 -2.88 18.38
CA ALA A 134 3.71 -4.18 18.49
C ALA A 134 5.01 -4.25 17.69
N TYR A 135 4.92 -4.54 16.38
CA TYR A 135 6.10 -4.76 15.55
C TYR A 135 5.99 -4.03 14.20
N THR A 136 7.14 -3.67 13.66
CA THR A 136 7.31 -3.37 12.23
C THR A 136 7.89 -4.60 11.55
N PHE A 137 7.15 -5.18 10.62
CA PHE A 137 7.61 -6.27 9.76
C PHE A 137 8.11 -5.69 8.44
N ARG A 138 9.30 -6.08 8.00
CA ARG A 138 9.77 -5.82 6.63
C ARG A 138 9.57 -7.07 5.80
N LEU A 139 8.69 -6.99 4.82
CA LEU A 139 8.31 -8.05 3.91
C LEU A 139 8.87 -7.76 2.51
N ALA A 140 9.60 -8.69 1.91
CA ALA A 140 9.97 -8.63 0.51
C ALA A 140 9.20 -9.69 -0.26
N LEU A 141 8.56 -9.28 -1.35
CA LEU A 141 7.87 -10.16 -2.28
C LEU A 141 8.78 -10.48 -3.46
N ASN A 142 8.67 -11.70 -3.95
CA ASN A 142 9.18 -12.10 -5.25
C ASN A 142 7.96 -12.30 -6.17
N ASP A 143 7.93 -11.60 -7.30
CA ASP A 143 6.88 -11.63 -8.31
C ASP A 143 7.27 -12.47 -9.54
N SER A 144 8.32 -13.29 -9.42
CA SER A 144 8.79 -14.12 -10.51
C SER A 144 7.69 -15.05 -11.01
N ALA A 145 7.51 -15.10 -12.34
CA ALA A 145 6.49 -15.93 -12.99
C ALA A 145 5.04 -15.60 -12.60
N GLY A 146 4.78 -14.39 -12.10
CA GLY A 146 3.40 -13.98 -11.79
C GLY A 146 2.82 -14.71 -10.58
N VAL A 147 3.66 -15.18 -9.66
CA VAL A 147 3.25 -15.63 -8.33
C VAL A 147 3.95 -14.76 -7.31
N TYR A 148 3.21 -14.25 -6.32
CA TYR A 148 3.78 -13.48 -5.22
C TYR A 148 4.12 -14.39 -4.05
N ASN A 149 5.42 -14.59 -3.81
CA ASN A 149 5.93 -15.32 -2.64
C ASN A 149 6.73 -14.40 -1.72
N ILE A 150 6.79 -14.71 -0.43
CA ILE A 150 7.63 -14.00 0.54
C ILE A 150 9.09 -14.45 0.34
N SER A 151 9.92 -13.54 -0.15
CA SER A 151 11.37 -13.75 -0.37
C SER A 151 12.25 -13.16 0.73
N GLY A 152 11.68 -12.28 1.55
CA GLY A 152 12.32 -11.70 2.73
C GLY A 152 11.28 -11.42 3.81
N ILE A 153 11.60 -11.75 5.07
CA ILE A 153 10.84 -11.27 6.21
C ILE A 153 11.77 -11.00 7.39
N SER A 154 11.53 -9.89 8.07
CA SER A 154 12.17 -9.58 9.35
C SER A 154 11.22 -8.73 10.19
N TYR A 155 11.45 -8.67 11.50
CA TYR A 155 10.64 -7.85 12.39
C TYR A 155 11.49 -7.15 13.44
N THR A 156 11.00 -6.01 13.89
CA THR A 156 11.55 -5.24 15.00
C THR A 156 10.41 -4.71 15.86
N GLU A 157 10.65 -4.49 17.15
CA GLU A 157 9.67 -3.82 18.00
C GLU A 157 9.34 -2.45 17.41
N TRP A 158 8.05 -2.11 17.35
CA TRP A 158 7.65 -0.81 16.85
C TRP A 158 7.95 0.24 17.91
N GLU A 159 9.00 1.01 17.65
CA GLU A 159 9.35 2.13 18.51
C GLU A 159 8.23 3.18 18.51
N PRO A 160 7.93 3.78 19.67
CA PRO A 160 6.98 4.88 19.71
C PRO A 160 7.47 5.99 18.78
N SER A 161 6.55 6.51 17.96
CA SER A 161 6.86 7.65 17.08
C SER A 161 7.52 8.74 17.91
N PRO A 162 8.66 9.27 17.47
CA PRO A 162 9.28 10.39 18.15
C PRO A 162 8.32 11.58 18.16
N ASP A 163 8.54 12.50 19.09
CA ASP A 163 7.96 13.83 18.97
C ASP A 163 8.47 14.43 17.66
N LEU A 164 7.54 14.65 16.73
CA LEU A 164 7.85 15.17 15.39
C LEU A 164 8.21 16.66 15.45
N THR A 165 7.98 17.32 16.58
CA THR A 165 8.26 18.74 16.79
C THR A 165 7.61 19.65 15.73
N LEU A 166 6.46 19.21 15.19
CA LEU A 166 5.70 19.96 14.19
C LEU A 166 5.24 21.29 14.77
N THR A 167 5.49 22.35 14.02
CA THR A 167 4.98 23.70 14.30
C THR A 167 3.56 23.84 13.78
N ASP A 168 2.86 24.88 14.25
CA ASP A 168 1.53 25.23 13.73
C ASP A 168 1.57 25.49 12.20
N GLU A 169 2.69 26.00 11.69
CA GLU A 169 2.93 26.21 10.26
C GLU A 169 3.06 24.88 9.51
N ASP A 170 3.86 23.93 10.03
CA ASP A 170 4.00 22.59 9.41
C ASP A 170 2.65 21.86 9.31
N VAL A 171 1.85 21.91 10.39
CA VAL A 171 0.53 21.29 10.42
C VAL A 171 -0.42 21.97 9.43
N HIS A 172 -0.38 23.31 9.36
CA HIS A 172 -1.22 24.06 8.42
C HIS A 172 -0.85 23.77 6.97
N GLU A 173 0.44 23.79 6.63
CA GLU A 173 0.90 23.51 5.26
C GLU A 173 0.49 22.10 4.82
N PHE A 174 0.72 21.08 5.65
CA PHE A 174 0.31 19.70 5.34
C PHE A 174 -1.20 19.57 5.16
N MET A 175 -1.99 20.14 6.08
CA MET A 175 -3.45 20.06 6.01
C MET A 175 -4.00 20.82 4.81
N LEU A 176 -3.41 21.96 4.46
CA LEU A 176 -3.79 22.73 3.29
C LEU A 176 -3.52 21.96 1.99
N GLU A 177 -2.35 21.33 1.85
CA GLU A 177 -2.00 20.51 0.69
C GLU A 177 -2.98 19.34 0.53
N MET A 178 -3.24 18.60 1.61
CA MET A 178 -4.21 17.50 1.63
C MET A 178 -5.62 17.95 1.26
N LEU A 179 -6.08 19.07 1.81
CA LEU A 179 -7.40 19.63 1.51
C LEU A 179 -7.47 20.07 0.05
N ASP A 180 -6.48 20.80 -0.47
CA ASP A 180 -6.44 21.23 -1.87
C ASP A 180 -6.44 20.04 -2.84
N ASP A 181 -5.70 18.97 -2.52
CA ASP A 181 -5.72 17.75 -3.30
C ASP A 181 -7.08 17.03 -3.22
N SER A 182 -7.80 17.11 -2.09
CA SER A 182 -9.10 16.44 -1.91
C SER A 182 -10.21 16.95 -2.85
N VAL A 183 -10.08 18.18 -3.36
CA VAL A 183 -11.04 18.77 -4.31
C VAL A 183 -10.62 18.61 -5.78
N ASP A 184 -9.40 18.11 -6.04
CA ASP A 184 -8.93 17.80 -7.39
C ASP A 184 -9.34 16.35 -7.77
N PRO A 185 -10.21 16.17 -8.79
CA PRO A 185 -10.67 14.84 -9.21
C PRO A 185 -9.57 13.93 -9.78
N GLY A 186 -8.33 14.41 -9.95
CA GLY A 186 -7.19 13.66 -10.46
C GLY A 186 -6.22 13.09 -9.40
N THR A 187 -6.44 13.34 -8.12
CA THR A 187 -5.51 12.95 -7.06
C THR A 187 -5.94 11.67 -6.35
N PHE A 188 -4.97 10.95 -5.78
CA PHE A 188 -5.20 9.81 -4.89
C PHE A 188 -4.99 10.23 -3.44
N PHE A 189 -5.53 11.39 -3.04
CA PHE A 189 -5.18 12.05 -1.78
C PHE A 189 -5.38 11.16 -0.52
N CYS A 190 -6.39 10.27 -0.52
CA CYS A 190 -6.54 9.33 0.60
C CYS A 190 -5.31 8.40 0.75
N ASP A 191 -4.67 8.04 -0.37
CA ASP A 191 -3.46 7.20 -0.41
C ASP A 191 -2.19 7.98 -0.11
N ASP A 192 -2.16 9.25 -0.53
CA ASP A 192 -0.98 10.09 -0.39
C ASP A 192 -0.81 10.62 1.04
N TYR A 193 -1.90 10.95 1.73
CA TYR A 193 -1.85 11.64 3.03
C TYR A 193 -2.21 10.77 4.24
N PHE A 194 -2.92 9.65 4.05
CA PHE A 194 -3.42 8.85 5.17
C PHE A 194 -2.76 7.47 5.25
N ALA A 195 -2.41 7.06 6.47
CA ALA A 195 -2.03 5.69 6.75
C ALA A 195 -3.27 4.77 6.71
N TYR A 196 -3.07 3.45 6.53
CA TYR A 196 -4.12 2.48 6.17
C TYR A 196 -5.46 2.64 6.92
N GLU A 197 -5.50 2.65 8.26
CA GLU A 197 -6.76 2.80 9.02
C GLU A 197 -7.51 4.11 8.66
N ALA A 198 -6.76 5.21 8.57
CA ALA A 198 -7.30 6.51 8.23
C ALA A 198 -7.60 6.64 6.73
N ASN A 199 -6.85 5.97 5.86
CA ASN A 199 -7.09 5.89 4.43
C ASN A 199 -8.42 5.16 4.16
N VAL A 200 -8.64 4.01 4.79
CA VAL A 200 -9.92 3.28 4.71
C VAL A 200 -11.09 4.17 5.14
N THR A 201 -10.90 4.94 6.22
CA THR A 201 -11.90 5.91 6.68
C THR A 201 -12.13 7.03 5.66
N CYS A 202 -11.07 7.58 5.09
CA CYS A 202 -11.08 8.60 4.04
C CYS A 202 -11.83 8.11 2.80
N ARG A 203 -11.48 6.94 2.26
CA ARG A 203 -12.11 6.35 1.07
C ARG A 203 -13.60 6.03 1.28
N ASN A 204 -13.97 5.53 2.46
CA ASN A 204 -15.35 5.16 2.76
C ASN A 204 -16.25 6.36 3.07
N ALA A 205 -15.66 7.48 3.50
CA ALA A 205 -16.40 8.67 3.92
C ALA A 205 -15.65 9.94 3.53
N THR A 206 -15.40 10.11 2.22
CA THR A 206 -14.71 11.29 1.68
C THR A 206 -15.42 12.60 2.04
N THR A 207 -16.73 12.56 2.29
CA THR A 207 -17.52 13.69 2.80
C THR A 207 -17.06 14.22 4.16
N LEU A 208 -16.25 13.47 4.91
CA LEU A 208 -15.62 13.95 6.15
C LEU A 208 -14.50 14.95 5.88
N ILE A 209 -13.94 14.93 4.66
CA ILE A 209 -12.97 15.89 4.20
C ILE A 209 -13.75 17.01 3.51
N ASN A 210 -13.94 18.10 4.23
CA ASN A 210 -14.62 19.28 3.74
C ASN A 210 -13.61 20.41 3.56
N HIS A 211 -13.57 20.98 2.37
CA HIS A 211 -12.75 22.14 2.02
C HIS A 211 -13.64 23.38 2.06
N PRO A 212 -13.62 24.20 3.12
CA PRO A 212 -14.40 25.44 3.11
C PRO A 212 -13.98 26.34 1.94
N ASP A 213 -14.92 26.69 1.08
CA ASP A 213 -14.64 27.48 -0.10
C ASP A 213 -14.09 28.89 0.27
N TYR A 214 -12.92 29.24 -0.26
CA TYR A 214 -12.30 30.57 -0.26
C TYR A 214 -11.94 31.21 1.11
N GLN A 215 -10.63 31.50 1.27
CA GLN A 215 -9.98 32.33 2.30
C GLN A 215 -10.04 31.79 3.73
N PHE A 216 -9.05 30.95 4.03
CA PHE A 216 -8.95 30.19 5.27
C PHE A 216 -8.34 30.97 6.43
N ASN A 217 -9.18 31.36 7.38
CA ASN A 217 -8.68 31.49 8.74
C ASN A 217 -8.43 30.07 9.28
N TYR A 218 -7.29 29.86 9.93
CA TYR A 218 -6.95 28.59 10.53
C TYR A 218 -6.48 28.75 11.97
N ILE A 219 -6.74 27.72 12.77
CA ILE A 219 -6.26 27.59 14.13
C ILE A 219 -5.70 26.18 14.30
N VAL A 220 -4.47 26.09 14.79
CA VAL A 220 -3.84 24.83 15.19
C VAL A 220 -3.73 24.81 16.71
N GLU A 221 -4.25 23.76 17.34
CA GLU A 221 -4.10 23.54 18.78
C GLU A 221 -3.51 22.15 19.03
N ALA A 222 -2.37 22.09 19.73
CA ALA A 222 -1.80 20.83 20.16
C ALA A 222 -2.70 20.17 21.23
N ALA A 223 -3.13 18.93 20.96
CA ALA A 223 -3.99 18.14 21.84
C ALA A 223 -3.24 16.97 22.51
N GLY A 224 -2.02 16.65 22.04
CA GLY A 224 -1.19 15.57 22.56
C GLY A 224 0.09 15.38 21.76
N LEU A 225 0.81 14.28 22.00
CA LEU A 225 1.98 13.91 21.20
C LEU A 225 1.54 13.70 19.74
N ASN A 226 2.11 14.49 18.83
CA ASN A 226 1.80 14.50 17.39
C ASN A 226 0.28 14.58 17.09
N THR A 227 -0.51 15.12 18.01
CA THR A 227 -1.97 15.17 17.92
C THR A 227 -2.43 16.62 17.95
N PHE A 228 -3.26 17.01 16.99
CA PHE A 228 -3.65 18.40 16.79
C PHE A 228 -5.16 18.51 16.53
N ASN A 229 -5.74 19.63 16.96
CA ASN A 229 -7.01 20.12 16.46
C ASN A 229 -6.68 21.17 15.40
N TYR A 230 -7.03 20.88 14.14
CA TYR A 230 -6.91 21.81 13.03
C TYR A 230 -8.29 22.35 12.70
N THR A 231 -8.54 23.61 13.04
CA THR A 231 -9.82 24.27 12.72
C THR A 231 -9.61 25.17 11.52
N VAL A 232 -10.50 25.03 10.55
CA VAL A 232 -10.49 25.80 9.32
C VAL A 232 -11.88 26.40 9.09
N SER A 233 -11.94 27.66 8.70
CA SER A 233 -13.18 28.35 8.40
C SER A 233 -13.07 29.21 7.16
N ASP A 234 -14.22 29.56 6.57
CA ASP A 234 -14.31 30.62 5.57
C ASP A 234 -13.97 32.00 6.17
N GLU A 235 -13.84 33.01 5.29
CA GLU A 235 -13.50 34.40 5.66
C GLU A 235 -14.52 35.01 6.64
N GLU A 236 -15.78 34.61 6.51
CA GLU A 236 -16.90 35.11 7.32
C GLU A 236 -17.15 34.29 8.61
N GLU A 237 -16.36 33.23 8.85
CA GLU A 237 -16.51 32.28 9.96
C GLU A 237 -17.92 31.64 10.05
N THR A 238 -18.58 31.45 8.90
CA THR A 238 -19.92 30.86 8.78
C THR A 238 -19.91 29.37 8.49
N ASP A 239 -18.86 28.88 7.83
CA ASP A 239 -18.59 27.45 7.70
C ASP A 239 -17.29 27.14 8.43
N THR A 240 -17.33 26.22 9.38
CA THR A 240 -16.19 25.90 10.24
C THR A 240 -16.12 24.40 10.43
N VAL A 241 -14.94 23.85 10.20
CA VAL A 241 -14.67 22.43 10.35
C VAL A 241 -13.47 22.29 11.27
N THR A 242 -13.60 21.44 12.30
CA THR A 242 -12.49 21.08 13.18
C THR A 242 -12.10 19.64 12.92
N TYR A 243 -10.87 19.45 12.46
CA TYR A 243 -10.23 18.16 12.28
C TYR A 243 -9.44 17.79 13.54
N HIS A 244 -9.71 16.63 14.10
CA HIS A 244 -8.87 16.01 15.12
C HIS A 244 -7.93 15.03 14.42
N ILE A 245 -6.64 15.33 14.38
CA ILE A 245 -5.65 14.58 13.58
C ILE A 245 -4.51 14.06 14.45
N VAL A 246 -4.05 12.86 14.14
CA VAL A 246 -2.83 12.26 14.71
C VAL A 246 -1.84 12.02 13.59
N PHE A 247 -0.69 12.66 13.68
CA PHE A 247 0.40 12.48 12.74
C PHE A 247 1.35 11.37 13.17
N GLU A 248 1.90 10.69 12.17
CA GLU A 248 3.06 9.84 12.33
C GLU A 248 3.99 10.02 11.15
N GLU A 249 5.29 10.12 11.44
CA GLU A 249 6.30 10.03 10.41
C GLU A 249 6.68 8.57 10.21
N PHE A 250 6.69 8.15 8.96
CA PHE A 250 7.21 6.87 8.56
C PHE A 250 8.19 7.02 7.41
N ASN A 251 9.45 6.67 7.64
CA ASN A 251 10.53 6.76 6.65
C ASN A 251 10.57 8.14 5.96
N GLU A 252 10.69 9.19 6.78
CA GLU A 252 10.77 10.61 6.36
C GLU A 252 9.52 11.15 5.64
N THR A 253 8.38 10.45 5.73
CA THR A 253 7.11 10.89 5.15
C THR A 253 6.07 11.00 6.25
N LEU A 254 5.38 12.15 6.30
CA LEU A 254 4.36 12.45 7.29
C LEU A 254 3.00 11.91 6.83
N TYR A 255 2.27 11.26 7.73
CA TYR A 255 0.94 10.73 7.44
C TYR A 255 -0.05 11.05 8.54
N ILE A 256 -1.33 11.19 8.18
CA ILE A 256 -2.44 11.16 9.11
C ILE A 256 -2.77 9.70 9.41
N THR A 257 -2.59 9.29 10.66
CA THR A 257 -2.88 7.90 11.11
C THR A 257 -4.27 7.76 11.71
N ARG A 258 -4.86 8.86 12.16
CA ARG A 258 -6.23 8.94 12.65
C ARG A 258 -6.78 10.32 12.37
N PHE A 259 -8.05 10.37 11.97
CA PHE A 259 -8.77 11.62 11.88
C PHE A 259 -10.25 11.49 12.25
N SER A 260 -10.85 12.61 12.64
CA SER A 260 -12.30 12.78 12.75
C SER A 260 -12.67 14.24 12.62
N THR A 261 -13.90 14.54 12.22
CA THR A 261 -14.47 15.89 12.19
C THR A 261 -15.62 16.04 13.18
N ASN A 262 -15.84 17.26 13.67
CA ASN A 262 -17.01 17.65 14.47
C ASN A 262 -17.98 18.51 13.68
#